data_AF-A0A935Z9I8-F1
#
_entry.id   AF-A0A935Z9I8-F1
#
_cell.length_a   1.000
_cell.length_b   1.000
_cell.length_c   1.000
_cell.angle_alpha   90.00
_cell.angle_beta   90.00
_cell.angle_gamma   90.00
#
_symmetry.space_group_name_H-M   'P 1'
#
loop_
_entity.id
_entity.type
_entity.pdbx_description
1 polymer ?
#
loop_
_entity_poly.entity_id
_entity_poly.type
_entity_poly.pdbx_seq_one_letter_code
_entity_poly.pdbx_strand_id
1 'polypeptide(L)'
;MPAFVRSVFTVFAAMLLMVAGCKKSVEGETQRWEAGVKDVKALAAQYPGFRPALDARLAAAQSIHDAAESLGDEEKIQKLSEANARLRDDFVGKLGALADTMKKLREKRVQAAAGAGDESSRLAAKVAAEDAGKALDRADATLASGATDEAAAVAVLDKIAADLDAADKAIDKVLGADADKKADAKSQAEADAKSKADAEAKVAPWKCEYCGAENPHTEGELHGLWGAAGGEEGGGYEEVMLGDCRRG
;
A
#
# COMPACT_ATOMS: atom_id res chain seq x y z
N MET A 1 22.67 31.00 23.16
CA MET A 1 22.14 29.92 22.30
C MET A 1 21.71 28.77 23.20
N PRO A 2 20.45 28.32 23.11
CA PRO A 2 19.91 27.33 24.03
C PRO A 2 20.67 26.01 23.93
N ALA A 3 20.96 25.39 25.08
CA ALA A 3 21.74 24.14 25.21
C ALA A 3 21.18 22.97 24.38
N PHE A 4 19.92 23.05 23.98
CA PHE A 4 19.23 22.10 23.11
C PHE A 4 19.82 22.04 21.69
N VAL A 5 20.23 23.19 21.11
CA VAL A 5 20.75 23.25 19.73
C VAL A 5 22.16 22.65 19.62
N ARG A 6 22.97 22.75 20.69
CA ARG A 6 24.29 22.10 20.76
C ARG A 6 24.19 20.58 20.85
N SER A 7 23.21 20.05 21.58
CA SER A 7 23.05 18.60 21.75
C SER A 7 22.58 17.90 20.48
N VAL A 8 21.65 18.51 19.71
CA VAL A 8 21.20 17.95 18.43
C VAL A 8 22.32 17.94 17.38
N PHE A 9 23.14 19.00 17.31
CA PHE A 9 24.27 19.06 16.36
C PHE A 9 25.36 18.02 16.66
N THR A 10 25.60 17.70 17.94
CA THR A 10 26.64 16.72 18.32
C THR A 10 26.19 15.28 18.02
N VAL A 11 24.91 14.97 18.21
CA VAL A 11 24.33 13.66 17.84
C VAL A 11 24.29 13.49 16.31
N PHE A 12 23.93 14.53 15.57
CA PHE A 12 23.92 14.48 14.10
C PHE A 12 25.32 14.34 13.50
N ALA A 13 26.33 15.01 14.08
CA ALA A 13 27.74 14.86 13.68
C ALA A 13 28.31 13.47 14.01
N ALA A 14 27.95 12.89 15.16
CA ALA A 14 28.34 11.52 15.52
C ALA A 14 27.66 10.46 14.63
N MET A 15 26.42 10.70 14.20
CA MET A 15 25.71 9.82 13.27
C MET A 15 26.30 9.90 11.85
N LEU A 16 26.70 11.09 11.39
CA LEU A 16 27.41 11.28 10.12
C LEU A 16 28.78 10.57 10.07
N LEU A 17 29.49 10.49 11.20
CA LEU A 17 30.75 9.76 11.30
C LEU A 17 30.57 8.22 11.24
N MET A 18 29.40 7.69 11.61
CA MET A 18 29.09 6.27 11.45
C MET A 18 28.73 5.88 10.02
N VAL A 19 28.26 6.81 9.19
CA VAL A 19 27.93 6.53 7.77
C VAL A 19 29.17 6.52 6.88
N ALA A 20 30.27 7.16 7.30
CA ALA A 20 31.54 7.18 6.56
C ALA A 20 32.42 5.91 6.73
N GLY A 21 31.93 4.89 7.47
CA GLY A 21 32.76 3.84 8.06
C GLY A 21 32.75 2.45 7.42
N CYS A 22 31.94 2.16 6.40
CA CYS A 22 32.12 0.92 5.63
C CYS A 22 33.26 1.12 4.61
N LYS A 23 34.49 1.27 5.10
CA LYS A 23 35.66 1.27 4.22
C LYS A 23 35.64 -0.04 3.43
N LYS A 24 35.60 0.05 2.11
CA LYS A 24 35.84 -1.10 1.25
C LYS A 24 37.21 -1.65 1.62
N SER A 25 37.25 -2.90 2.04
CA SER A 25 38.48 -3.61 2.39
C SER A 25 38.52 -4.91 1.57
N VAL A 26 39.73 -5.44 1.37
CA VAL A 26 39.90 -6.73 0.70
C VAL A 26 39.08 -7.81 1.40
N GLU A 27 39.10 -7.83 2.74
CA GLU A 27 38.31 -8.76 3.56
C GLU A 27 36.81 -8.60 3.31
N GLY A 28 36.29 -7.37 3.31
CA GLY A 28 34.87 -7.09 3.07
C GLY A 28 34.42 -7.52 1.69
N GLU A 29 35.19 -7.23 0.64
CA GLU A 29 34.85 -7.67 -0.72
C GLU A 29 34.99 -9.19 -0.90
N THR A 30 35.92 -9.84 -0.18
CA THR A 30 36.04 -11.32 -0.15
C THR A 30 34.82 -11.97 0.52
N GLN A 31 34.36 -11.45 1.66
CA GLN A 31 33.15 -11.94 2.32
C GLN A 31 31.90 -11.77 1.44
N ARG A 32 31.81 -10.63 0.72
CA ARG A 32 30.73 -10.38 -0.25
C ARG A 32 30.76 -11.37 -1.41
N TRP A 33 31.96 -11.73 -1.87
CA TRP A 33 32.15 -12.74 -2.91
C TRP A 33 31.64 -14.11 -2.46
N GLU A 34 32.08 -14.59 -1.29
CA GLU A 34 31.63 -15.87 -0.74
C GLU A 34 30.11 -15.96 -0.57
N ALA A 35 29.50 -14.88 -0.05
CA ALA A 35 28.05 -14.78 0.07
C ALA A 35 27.37 -14.81 -1.31
N GLY A 36 27.89 -14.06 -2.29
CA GLY A 36 27.38 -14.07 -3.66
C GLY A 36 27.46 -15.44 -4.33
N VAL A 37 28.58 -16.17 -4.15
CA VAL A 37 28.75 -17.53 -4.69
C VAL A 37 27.74 -18.48 -4.07
N LYS A 38 27.52 -18.38 -2.74
CA LYS A 38 26.51 -19.17 -2.04
C LYS A 38 25.11 -18.86 -2.56
N ASP A 39 24.77 -17.59 -2.74
CA ASP A 39 23.46 -17.16 -3.27
C ASP A 39 23.23 -17.69 -4.69
N VAL A 40 24.20 -17.56 -5.59
CA VAL A 40 24.11 -18.07 -6.97
C VAL A 40 23.94 -19.60 -6.99
N LYS A 41 24.66 -20.33 -6.14
CA LYS A 41 24.50 -21.78 -5.99
C LYS A 41 23.11 -22.16 -5.47
N ALA A 42 22.57 -21.40 -4.51
CA ALA A 42 21.21 -21.60 -4.01
C ALA A 42 20.17 -21.34 -5.11
N LEU A 43 20.33 -20.27 -5.90
CA LEU A 43 19.47 -19.98 -7.05
C LEU A 43 19.54 -21.09 -8.11
N ALA A 44 20.73 -21.63 -8.40
CA ALA A 44 20.89 -22.74 -9.33
C ALA A 44 20.23 -24.04 -8.84
N ALA A 45 20.13 -24.24 -7.53
CA ALA A 45 19.40 -25.36 -6.94
C ALA A 45 17.88 -25.13 -6.97
N GLN A 46 17.43 -23.90 -6.71
CA GLN A 46 16.02 -23.53 -6.71
C GLN A 46 15.44 -23.48 -8.14
N TYR A 47 16.23 -23.06 -9.12
CA TYR A 47 15.82 -22.89 -10.51
C TYR A 47 16.77 -23.67 -11.45
N PRO A 48 16.67 -25.02 -11.50
CA PRO A 48 17.59 -25.85 -12.28
C PRO A 48 17.67 -25.47 -13.76
N GLY A 49 16.58 -24.97 -14.34
CA GLY A 49 16.56 -24.51 -15.73
C GLY A 49 17.48 -23.31 -16.03
N PHE A 50 17.82 -22.50 -15.02
CA PHE A 50 18.73 -21.35 -15.16
C PHE A 50 20.19 -21.71 -14.86
N ARG A 51 20.45 -22.96 -14.48
CA ARG A 51 21.79 -23.40 -14.08
C ARG A 51 22.88 -23.10 -15.14
N PRO A 52 22.68 -23.34 -16.45
CA PRO A 52 23.69 -23.00 -17.46
C PRO A 52 24.06 -21.51 -17.46
N ALA A 53 23.07 -20.63 -17.40
CA ALA A 53 23.28 -19.18 -17.36
C ALA A 53 23.97 -18.74 -16.05
N LEU A 54 23.58 -19.31 -14.91
CA LEU A 54 24.18 -19.02 -13.60
C LEU A 54 25.62 -19.51 -13.51
N ASP A 55 25.92 -20.71 -13.99
CA ASP A 55 27.27 -21.28 -14.02
C ASP A 55 28.19 -20.45 -14.94
N ALA A 56 27.68 -20.01 -16.11
CA ALA A 56 28.41 -19.10 -16.99
C ALA A 56 28.71 -17.75 -16.33
N ARG A 57 27.73 -17.20 -15.58
CA ARG A 57 27.93 -15.94 -14.85
C ARG A 57 28.95 -16.08 -13.73
N LEU A 58 28.88 -17.18 -12.96
CA LEU A 58 29.83 -17.49 -11.91
C LEU A 58 31.25 -17.63 -12.47
N ALA A 59 31.43 -18.35 -13.57
CA ALA A 59 32.73 -18.52 -14.22
C ALA A 59 33.31 -17.18 -14.72
N ALA A 60 32.48 -16.33 -15.34
CA ALA A 60 32.91 -15.01 -15.80
C ALA A 60 33.32 -14.10 -14.63
N ALA A 61 32.56 -14.10 -13.54
CA ALA A 61 32.89 -13.33 -12.35
C ALA A 61 34.14 -13.89 -11.63
N GLN A 62 34.30 -15.22 -11.61
CA GLN A 62 35.46 -15.88 -11.00
C GLN A 62 36.75 -15.51 -11.71
N SER A 63 36.75 -15.42 -13.04
CA SER A 63 37.92 -14.95 -13.78
C SER A 63 38.35 -13.52 -13.40
N ILE A 64 37.41 -12.64 -13.03
CA ILE A 64 37.71 -11.28 -12.57
C ILE A 64 38.24 -11.32 -11.14
N HIS A 65 37.65 -12.16 -10.30
CA HIS A 65 38.08 -12.37 -8.91
C HIS A 65 39.52 -12.88 -8.85
N ASP A 66 39.85 -13.92 -9.61
CA ASP A 66 41.18 -14.55 -9.61
C ASP A 66 42.26 -13.59 -10.13
N ALA A 67 41.92 -12.71 -11.09
CA ALA A 67 42.82 -11.65 -11.56
C ALA A 67 43.16 -10.59 -10.49
N ALA A 68 42.38 -10.51 -9.40
CA ALA A 68 42.64 -9.59 -8.30
C ALA A 68 43.76 -10.07 -7.36
N GLU A 69 44.12 -11.36 -7.39
CA GLU A 69 45.10 -11.93 -6.45
C GLU A 69 46.51 -11.36 -6.61
N SER A 70 46.88 -10.99 -7.83
CA SER A 70 48.20 -10.44 -8.16
C SER A 70 48.30 -8.92 -8.05
N LEU A 71 47.25 -8.23 -7.61
CA LEU A 71 47.18 -6.77 -7.53
C LEU A 71 47.55 -6.23 -6.14
N GLY A 72 47.95 -4.96 -6.07
CA GLY A 72 48.08 -4.22 -4.81
C GLY A 72 46.72 -3.97 -4.15
N ASP A 73 46.71 -3.60 -2.87
CA ASP A 73 45.48 -3.55 -2.06
C ASP A 73 44.35 -2.69 -2.65
N GLU A 74 44.67 -1.50 -3.16
CA GLU A 74 43.67 -0.59 -3.72
C GLU A 74 43.08 -1.12 -5.03
N GLU A 75 43.94 -1.56 -5.96
CA GLU A 75 43.51 -2.15 -7.23
C GLU A 75 42.77 -3.49 -7.01
N LYS A 76 43.19 -4.27 -6.00
CA LYS A 76 42.53 -5.51 -5.59
C LYS A 76 41.12 -5.26 -5.10
N ILE A 77 40.91 -4.26 -4.25
CA ILE A 77 39.56 -3.87 -3.79
C ILE A 77 38.66 -3.51 -4.97
N GLN A 78 39.18 -2.75 -5.94
CA GLN A 78 38.41 -2.37 -7.13
C GLN A 78 38.04 -3.59 -7.98
N LYS A 79 38.99 -4.51 -8.22
CA LYS A 79 38.72 -5.72 -9.00
C LYS A 79 37.80 -6.71 -8.30
N LEU A 80 37.92 -6.89 -6.99
CA LEU A 80 36.97 -7.70 -6.22
C LEU A 80 35.56 -7.08 -6.24
N SER A 81 35.45 -5.75 -6.14
CA SER A 81 34.17 -5.05 -6.29
C SER A 81 33.56 -5.25 -7.68
N GLU A 82 34.37 -5.28 -8.75
CA GLU A 82 33.93 -5.58 -10.11
C GLU A 82 33.45 -7.02 -10.25
N ALA A 83 34.18 -7.99 -9.68
CA ALA A 83 33.78 -9.40 -9.65
C ALA A 83 32.43 -9.58 -8.93
N ASN A 84 32.26 -8.91 -7.78
CA ASN A 84 31.03 -8.93 -6.99
C ASN A 84 29.84 -8.34 -7.76
N ALA A 85 30.03 -7.21 -8.45
CA ALA A 85 29.02 -6.61 -9.30
C ALA A 85 28.65 -7.55 -10.45
N ARG A 86 29.67 -8.07 -11.17
CA ARG A 86 29.46 -9.03 -12.25
C ARG A 86 28.70 -10.25 -11.77
N LEU A 87 28.96 -10.76 -10.58
CA LEU A 87 28.27 -11.95 -10.06
C LEU A 87 26.78 -11.70 -9.77
N ARG A 88 26.40 -10.53 -9.27
CA ARG A 88 25.07 -10.27 -8.71
C ARG A 88 24.14 -9.40 -9.57
N ASP A 89 24.69 -8.67 -10.52
CA ASP A 89 23.91 -7.71 -11.31
C ASP A 89 22.94 -8.37 -12.30
N ASP A 90 22.00 -7.58 -12.79
CA ASP A 90 21.00 -7.93 -13.80
C ASP A 90 20.10 -9.12 -13.41
N PHE A 91 20.22 -10.23 -14.14
CA PHE A 91 19.30 -11.36 -14.06
C PHE A 91 19.43 -12.12 -12.74
N VAL A 92 20.62 -12.16 -12.12
CA VAL A 92 20.82 -12.84 -10.83
C VAL A 92 20.05 -12.14 -9.73
N GLY A 93 20.13 -10.80 -9.68
CA GLY A 93 19.34 -9.98 -8.76
C GLY A 93 17.83 -10.13 -8.99
N LYS A 94 17.39 -10.08 -10.26
CA LYS A 94 15.97 -10.29 -10.62
C LYS A 94 15.45 -11.67 -10.21
N LEU A 95 16.23 -12.72 -10.45
CA LEU A 95 15.89 -14.09 -10.09
C LEU A 95 15.78 -14.27 -8.57
N GLY A 96 16.68 -13.65 -7.80
CA GLY A 96 16.63 -13.66 -6.34
C GLY A 96 15.43 -12.93 -5.74
N ALA A 97 15.01 -11.81 -6.34
CA ALA A 97 13.84 -11.05 -5.88
C ALA A 97 12.49 -11.67 -6.29
N LEU A 98 12.50 -12.57 -7.29
CA LEU A 98 11.28 -13.08 -7.90
C LEU A 98 10.38 -13.87 -6.94
N ALA A 99 10.98 -14.66 -6.05
CA ALA A 99 10.25 -15.46 -5.07
C ALA A 99 9.39 -14.56 -4.15
N ASP A 100 9.95 -13.43 -3.70
CA ASP A 100 9.24 -12.46 -2.86
C ASP A 100 8.13 -11.75 -3.65
N THR A 101 8.37 -11.38 -4.91
CA THR A 101 7.35 -10.79 -5.79
C THR A 101 6.17 -11.75 -5.97
N MET A 102 6.43 -13.02 -6.29
CA MET A 102 5.38 -14.03 -6.45
C MET A 102 4.64 -14.29 -5.13
N LYS A 103 5.34 -14.29 -3.99
CA LYS A 103 4.72 -14.42 -2.66
C LYS A 103 3.77 -13.26 -2.37
N LYS A 104 4.21 -12.01 -2.54
CA LYS A 104 3.38 -10.81 -2.34
C LYS A 104 2.14 -10.82 -3.22
N LEU A 105 2.28 -11.22 -4.49
CA LEU A 105 1.14 -11.33 -5.40
C LEU A 105 0.14 -12.40 -4.93
N ARG A 106 0.61 -13.55 -4.42
CA ARG A 106 -0.26 -14.58 -3.82
C ARG A 106 -1.02 -14.05 -2.60
N GLU A 107 -0.36 -13.26 -1.74
CA GLU A 107 -0.98 -12.64 -0.57
C GLU A 107 -2.05 -11.61 -0.99
N LYS A 108 -1.73 -10.70 -1.91
CA LYS A 108 -2.69 -9.73 -2.46
C LYS A 108 -3.88 -10.39 -3.13
N ARG A 109 -3.68 -11.52 -3.82
CA ARG A 109 -4.76 -12.31 -4.41
C ARG A 109 -5.76 -12.79 -3.36
N VAL A 110 -5.25 -13.32 -2.24
CA VAL A 110 -6.10 -13.75 -1.11
C VAL A 110 -6.81 -12.55 -0.49
N GLN A 111 -6.11 -11.42 -0.33
CA GLN A 111 -6.69 -10.19 0.20
C GLN A 111 -7.83 -9.67 -0.69
N ALA A 112 -7.67 -9.66 -2.02
CA ALA A 112 -8.71 -9.24 -2.95
C ALA A 112 -9.95 -10.13 -2.85
N ALA A 113 -9.76 -11.45 -2.81
CA ALA A 113 -10.86 -12.39 -2.67
C ALA A 113 -11.61 -12.24 -1.33
N ALA A 114 -10.90 -11.95 -0.23
CA ALA A 114 -11.50 -11.79 1.10
C ALA A 114 -12.10 -10.40 1.35
N GLY A 115 -11.56 -9.37 0.70
CA GLY A 115 -11.88 -7.96 0.96
C GLY A 115 -13.20 -7.49 0.34
N ALA A 116 -13.68 -8.13 -0.72
CA ALA A 116 -14.79 -7.63 -1.52
C ALA A 116 -16.14 -7.60 -0.75
N GLY A 117 -16.63 -6.38 -0.49
CA GLY A 117 -17.82 -6.15 0.34
C GLY A 117 -19.15 -6.41 -0.38
N ASP A 118 -19.26 -5.97 -1.64
CA ASP A 118 -20.47 -6.08 -2.46
C ASP A 118 -20.29 -7.04 -3.65
N GLU A 119 -21.40 -7.48 -4.26
CA GLU A 119 -21.39 -8.49 -5.33
C GLU A 119 -20.61 -8.04 -6.59
N SER A 120 -20.67 -6.76 -6.94
CA SER A 120 -19.91 -6.21 -8.08
C SER A 120 -18.40 -6.24 -7.79
N SER A 121 -18.01 -5.83 -6.59
CA SER A 121 -16.61 -5.89 -6.13
C SER A 121 -16.10 -7.34 -6.03
N ARG A 122 -16.97 -8.30 -5.67
CA ARG A 122 -16.61 -9.73 -5.62
C ARG A 122 -16.30 -10.30 -7.00
N LEU A 123 -17.12 -9.98 -8.01
CA LEU A 123 -16.88 -10.41 -9.38
C LEU A 123 -15.57 -9.83 -9.92
N ALA A 124 -15.33 -8.53 -9.71
CA ALA A 124 -14.08 -7.87 -10.12
C ALA A 124 -12.85 -8.48 -9.41
N ALA A 125 -12.95 -8.72 -8.10
CA ALA A 125 -11.90 -9.35 -7.30
C ALA A 125 -11.62 -10.78 -7.75
N LYS A 126 -12.66 -11.55 -8.08
CA LYS A 126 -12.51 -12.91 -8.59
C LYS A 126 -11.77 -12.93 -9.92
N VAL A 127 -12.14 -12.06 -10.86
CA VAL A 127 -11.46 -11.98 -12.17
C VAL A 127 -9.99 -11.58 -11.99
N ALA A 128 -9.71 -10.53 -11.22
CA ALA A 128 -8.33 -10.11 -10.95
C ALA A 128 -7.52 -11.21 -10.24
N ALA A 129 -8.14 -11.94 -9.32
CA ALA A 129 -7.49 -13.04 -8.61
C ALA A 129 -7.19 -14.23 -9.54
N GLU A 130 -8.11 -14.59 -10.44
CA GLU A 130 -7.89 -15.63 -11.45
C GLU A 130 -6.78 -15.25 -12.42
N ASP A 131 -6.75 -14.00 -12.88
CA ASP A 131 -5.70 -13.51 -13.79
C ASP A 131 -4.32 -13.48 -13.11
N ALA A 132 -4.25 -13.07 -11.85
CA ALA A 132 -3.02 -13.18 -11.06
C ALA A 132 -2.60 -14.64 -10.85
N GLY A 133 -3.55 -15.56 -10.67
CA GLY A 133 -3.29 -17.01 -10.66
C GLY A 133 -2.63 -17.47 -11.95
N LYS A 134 -3.21 -17.14 -13.11
CA LYS A 134 -2.64 -17.48 -14.41
C LYS A 134 -1.27 -16.85 -14.65
N ALA A 135 -1.04 -15.63 -14.17
CA ALA A 135 0.28 -14.98 -14.26
C ALA A 135 1.33 -15.73 -13.44
N LEU A 136 0.99 -16.14 -12.21
CA LEU A 136 1.86 -16.97 -11.37
C LEU A 136 2.14 -18.33 -12.01
N ASP A 137 1.13 -19.01 -12.54
CA ASP A 137 1.29 -20.32 -13.18
C ASP A 137 2.17 -20.24 -14.44
N ARG A 138 2.01 -19.18 -15.25
CA ARG A 138 2.88 -18.91 -16.40
C ARG A 138 4.31 -18.60 -15.97
N ALA A 139 4.49 -17.84 -14.88
CA ALA A 139 5.80 -17.57 -14.31
C ALA A 139 6.48 -18.86 -13.84
N ASP A 140 5.79 -19.70 -13.06
CA ASP A 140 6.30 -20.99 -12.57
C ASP A 140 6.68 -21.92 -13.74
N ALA A 141 5.84 -22.01 -14.78
CA ALA A 141 6.12 -22.81 -15.96
C ALA A 141 7.34 -22.30 -16.74
N THR A 142 7.48 -20.97 -16.88
CA THR A 142 8.61 -20.36 -17.57
C THR A 142 9.90 -20.54 -16.76
N LEU A 143 9.84 -20.42 -15.43
CA LEU A 143 10.97 -20.66 -14.54
C LEU A 143 11.47 -22.10 -14.62
N ALA A 144 10.56 -23.06 -14.76
CA ALA A 144 10.90 -24.46 -14.94
C ALA A 144 11.61 -24.72 -16.28
N SER A 145 11.23 -24.02 -17.35
CA SER A 145 11.91 -24.14 -18.65
C SER A 145 13.32 -23.54 -18.66
N GLY A 146 13.58 -22.54 -17.83
CA GLY A 146 14.90 -21.99 -17.65
C GLY A 146 15.41 -21.11 -18.79
N ALA A 147 16.74 -20.95 -18.83
CA ALA A 147 17.44 -20.21 -19.87
C ALA A 147 18.84 -20.81 -20.09
N THR A 148 19.23 -20.92 -21.36
CA THR A 148 20.50 -21.52 -21.77
C THR A 148 21.69 -20.59 -21.60
N ASP A 149 21.45 -19.28 -21.60
CA ASP A 149 22.47 -18.25 -21.54
C ASP A 149 21.94 -16.98 -20.84
N GLU A 150 22.85 -16.05 -20.59
CA GLU A 150 22.56 -14.80 -19.87
C GLU A 150 21.54 -13.91 -20.60
N ALA A 151 21.62 -13.80 -21.93
CA ALA A 151 20.70 -12.95 -22.69
C ALA A 151 19.28 -13.52 -22.67
N ALA A 152 19.15 -14.84 -22.85
CA ALA A 152 17.89 -15.55 -22.70
C ALA A 152 17.33 -15.42 -21.28
N ALA A 153 18.18 -15.51 -20.25
CA ALA A 153 17.77 -15.37 -18.85
C ALA A 153 17.17 -13.98 -18.57
N VAL A 154 17.81 -12.91 -19.06
CA VAL A 154 17.30 -11.54 -18.95
C VAL A 154 15.94 -11.42 -19.63
N ALA A 155 15.81 -11.86 -20.90
CA ALA A 155 14.57 -11.74 -21.65
C ALA A 155 13.40 -12.50 -20.99
N VAL A 156 13.67 -13.71 -20.47
CA VAL A 156 12.69 -14.52 -19.74
C VAL A 156 12.25 -13.81 -18.46
N LEU A 157 13.18 -13.33 -17.65
CA LEU A 157 12.85 -12.68 -16.38
C LEU A 157 12.14 -11.34 -16.57
N ASP A 158 12.47 -10.57 -17.61
CA ASP A 158 11.78 -9.32 -17.93
C ASP A 158 10.33 -9.56 -18.33
N LYS A 159 10.08 -10.62 -19.11
CA LYS A 159 8.71 -11.02 -19.45
C LYS A 159 7.92 -11.45 -18.20
N ILE A 160 8.52 -12.27 -17.34
CA ILE A 160 7.88 -12.69 -16.09
C ILE A 160 7.58 -11.47 -15.21
N ALA A 161 8.54 -10.56 -15.05
CA ALA A 161 8.36 -9.35 -14.25
C ALA A 161 7.22 -8.48 -14.79
N ALA A 162 7.11 -8.31 -16.11
CA ALA A 162 6.04 -7.56 -16.75
C ALA A 162 4.66 -8.22 -16.54
N ASP A 163 4.56 -9.55 -16.70
CA ASP A 163 3.32 -10.29 -16.47
C ASP A 163 2.87 -10.20 -15.00
N LEU A 164 3.80 -10.31 -14.05
CA LEU A 164 3.52 -10.20 -12.62
C LEU A 164 3.14 -8.77 -12.21
N ASP A 165 3.82 -7.74 -12.73
CA ASP A 165 3.50 -6.32 -12.47
C ASP A 165 2.11 -5.95 -13.02
N ALA A 166 1.75 -6.44 -14.21
CA ALA A 166 0.42 -6.24 -14.76
C ALA A 166 -0.68 -6.86 -13.87
N ALA A 167 -0.44 -8.07 -13.36
CA ALA A 167 -1.35 -8.73 -12.42
C ALA A 167 -1.44 -8.01 -11.07
N ASP A 168 -0.31 -7.52 -10.55
CA ASP A 168 -0.24 -6.76 -9.30
C ASP A 168 -1.07 -5.48 -9.38
N LYS A 169 -0.89 -4.71 -10.46
CA LYS A 169 -1.67 -3.48 -10.72
C LYS A 169 -3.17 -3.76 -10.90
N ALA A 170 -3.53 -4.88 -11.51
CA ALA A 170 -4.93 -5.28 -11.65
C ALA A 170 -5.57 -5.56 -10.28
N ILE A 171 -4.86 -6.25 -9.38
CA ILE A 171 -5.33 -6.47 -8.00
C ILE A 171 -5.40 -5.15 -7.23
N ASP A 172 -4.36 -4.32 -7.28
CA ASP A 172 -4.33 -3.04 -6.56
C ASP A 172 -5.48 -2.12 -6.98
N LYS A 173 -5.83 -2.12 -8.28
CA LYS A 173 -6.99 -1.37 -8.78
C LYS A 173 -8.30 -1.85 -8.15
N VAL A 174 -8.49 -3.16 -8.00
CA VAL A 174 -9.72 -3.70 -7.38
C VAL A 174 -9.76 -3.42 -5.88
N LEU A 175 -8.64 -3.60 -5.19
CA LEU A 175 -8.52 -3.30 -3.76
C LEU A 175 -8.76 -1.81 -3.47
N GLY A 176 -8.21 -0.91 -4.31
CA GLY A 176 -8.45 0.52 -4.22
C GLY A 176 -9.92 0.87 -4.44
N ALA A 177 -10.55 0.33 -5.49
CA ALA A 177 -11.97 0.60 -5.76
C ALA A 177 -12.91 0.12 -4.64
N ASP A 178 -12.63 -1.03 -4.02
CA ASP A 178 -13.40 -1.52 -2.86
C ASP A 178 -13.18 -0.65 -1.62
N ALA A 179 -11.94 -0.20 -1.38
CA ALA A 179 -11.63 0.71 -0.29
C ALA A 179 -12.33 2.07 -0.44
N ASP A 180 -12.32 2.65 -1.65
CA ASP A 180 -13.00 3.91 -1.96
C ASP A 180 -14.51 3.80 -1.75
N LYS A 181 -15.14 2.73 -2.26
CA LYS A 181 -16.58 2.46 -2.03
C LYS A 181 -16.92 2.35 -0.55
N LYS A 182 -16.08 1.68 0.25
CA LYS A 182 -16.28 1.57 1.71
C LYS A 182 -16.14 2.91 2.41
N ALA A 183 -15.19 3.75 1.98
CA ALA A 183 -15.03 5.09 2.51
C ALA A 183 -16.25 5.97 2.19
N ASP A 184 -16.73 5.94 0.95
CA ASP A 184 -17.92 6.66 0.51
C ASP A 184 -19.16 6.21 1.29
N ALA A 185 -19.40 4.89 1.38
CA ALA A 185 -20.52 4.34 2.13
C ALA A 185 -20.47 4.72 3.63
N LYS A 186 -19.28 4.73 4.24
CA LYS A 186 -19.11 5.18 5.63
C LYS A 186 -19.42 6.67 5.78
N SER A 187 -18.89 7.51 4.89
CA SER A 187 -19.14 8.96 4.93
C SER A 187 -20.62 9.31 4.74
N GLN A 188 -21.31 8.57 3.86
CA GLN A 188 -22.74 8.73 3.65
C GLN A 188 -23.54 8.27 4.88
N ALA A 189 -23.18 7.14 5.49
CA ALA A 189 -23.83 6.66 6.72
C ALA A 189 -23.64 7.65 7.89
N GLU A 190 -22.46 8.28 8.02
CA GLU A 190 -22.20 9.31 9.02
C GLU A 190 -23.01 10.60 8.75
N ALA A 191 -23.12 11.01 7.47
CA ALA A 191 -23.94 12.16 7.07
C ALA A 191 -25.44 11.91 7.33
N ASP A 192 -25.95 10.72 6.99
CA ASP A 192 -27.33 10.32 7.23
C ASP A 192 -27.64 10.24 8.72
N ALA A 193 -26.73 9.68 9.52
CA ALA A 193 -26.87 9.63 10.98
C ALA A 193 -26.92 11.03 11.61
N LYS A 194 -26.05 11.94 11.15
CA LYS A 194 -26.05 13.34 11.59
C LYS A 194 -27.34 14.06 11.19
N SER A 195 -27.79 13.88 9.94
CA SER A 195 -29.05 14.48 9.46
C SER A 195 -30.26 14.02 10.28
N LYS A 196 -30.32 12.72 10.63
CA LYS A 196 -31.36 12.18 11.52
C LYS A 196 -31.28 12.76 12.92
N ALA A 197 -30.08 12.82 13.51
CA ALA A 197 -29.89 13.42 14.84
C ALA A 197 -30.27 14.91 14.87
N ASP A 198 -29.91 15.67 13.83
CA ASP A 198 -30.25 17.09 13.68
C ASP A 198 -31.77 17.28 13.47
N ALA A 199 -32.45 16.35 12.77
CA ALA A 199 -33.89 16.35 12.62
C ALA A 199 -34.60 16.05 13.96
N GLU A 200 -34.16 15.02 14.69
CA GLU A 200 -34.70 14.66 16.01
C GLU A 200 -34.48 15.78 17.04
N ALA A 201 -33.32 16.45 17.03
CA ALA A 201 -33.04 17.58 17.91
C ALA A 201 -33.96 18.79 17.64
N LYS A 202 -34.42 18.99 16.39
CA LYS A 202 -35.37 20.06 16.05
C LYS A 202 -36.78 19.83 16.61
N VAL A 203 -37.19 18.57 16.78
CA VAL A 203 -38.51 18.18 17.32
C VAL A 203 -38.49 18.00 18.85
N ALA A 204 -37.37 18.30 19.51
CA ALA A 204 -37.28 18.20 20.97
C ALA A 204 -38.30 19.13 21.65
N PRO A 205 -39.05 18.63 22.66
CA PRO A 205 -40.08 19.41 23.33
C PRO A 205 -39.46 20.65 23.97
N TRP A 206 -40.02 21.81 23.66
CA TRP A 206 -39.62 23.06 24.29
C TRP A 206 -40.62 23.41 25.39
N LYS A 207 -40.14 24.08 26.42
CA LYS A 207 -40.94 24.48 27.57
C LYS A 207 -41.40 25.91 27.37
N CYS A 208 -42.72 26.13 27.38
CA CYS A 208 -43.26 27.48 27.30
C CYS A 208 -42.82 28.27 28.54
N GLU A 209 -42.15 29.41 28.34
CA GLU A 209 -41.65 30.24 29.45
C GLU A 209 -42.78 30.80 30.32
N TYR A 210 -43.96 31.03 29.73
CA TYR A 210 -45.09 31.61 30.42
C TYR A 210 -45.86 30.61 31.30
N CYS A 211 -46.10 29.38 30.81
CA CYS A 211 -46.95 28.39 31.51
C CYS A 211 -46.21 27.12 31.95
N GLY A 212 -44.95 26.95 31.57
CA GLY A 212 -44.14 25.78 31.91
C GLY A 212 -44.55 24.47 31.24
N ALA A 213 -45.56 24.47 30.36
CA ALA A 213 -45.99 23.28 29.64
C ALA A 213 -44.95 22.87 28.58
N GLU A 214 -44.74 21.56 28.44
CA GLU A 214 -43.90 21.00 27.38
C GLU A 214 -44.73 20.88 26.10
N ASN A 215 -44.26 21.50 25.03
CA ASN A 215 -44.93 21.48 23.74
C ASN A 215 -44.22 20.48 22.81
N PRO A 216 -44.92 19.47 22.27
CA PRO A 216 -44.31 18.44 21.42
C PRO A 216 -44.07 18.90 19.98
N HIS A 217 -44.52 20.11 19.61
CA HIS A 217 -44.39 20.66 18.26
C HIS A 217 -43.29 21.71 18.16
N THR A 218 -42.70 21.82 16.97
CA THR A 218 -41.71 22.87 16.69
C THR A 218 -42.40 24.24 16.56
N GLU A 219 -41.72 25.32 16.96
CA GLU A 219 -42.25 26.71 16.95
C GLU A 219 -42.80 27.12 15.57
N GLY A 220 -42.20 26.61 14.49
CA GLY A 220 -42.64 26.86 13.11
C GLY A 220 -43.94 26.15 12.71
N GLU A 221 -44.24 24.98 13.27
CA GLU A 221 -45.50 24.27 13.01
C GLU A 221 -46.70 24.94 13.69
N LEU A 222 -46.47 25.60 14.84
CA LEU A 222 -47.51 26.37 15.53
C LEU A 222 -47.96 27.58 14.72
N HIS A 223 -47.06 28.29 14.03
CA HIS A 223 -47.46 29.39 13.13
C HIS A 223 -48.28 28.92 11.91
N GLY A 224 -48.04 27.70 11.41
CA GLY A 224 -48.80 27.13 10.29
C GLY A 224 -50.21 26.65 10.66
N LEU A 225 -50.37 26.05 11.84
CA LEU A 225 -51.67 25.60 12.34
C LEU A 225 -52.63 26.75 12.65
N TRP A 226 -52.11 27.92 13.03
CA TRP A 226 -52.92 29.11 13.30
C TRP A 226 -53.28 29.89 12.03
N GLY A 227 -52.48 29.79 10.96
CA GLY A 227 -52.80 30.37 9.65
C GLY A 227 -53.91 29.63 8.89
N ALA A 228 -54.08 28.33 9.14
CA ALA A 228 -55.13 27.51 8.51
C ALA A 228 -56.50 27.62 9.21
N ALA A 229 -56.54 28.07 10.47
CA ALA A 229 -57.78 28.22 11.24
C ALA A 229 -58.43 29.62 11.10
N GLY A 230 -57.76 30.59 10.47
CA GLY A 230 -58.23 31.98 10.36
C GLY A 230 -59.07 32.29 9.11
N GLY A 231 -59.52 31.27 8.38
CA GLY A 231 -60.08 31.42 7.04
C GLY A 231 -61.55 31.04 6.86
N GLU A 232 -62.38 31.04 7.90
CA GLU A 232 -63.84 30.94 7.74
C GLU A 232 -64.58 31.79 8.79
N GLU A 233 -65.02 32.94 8.32
CA GLU A 233 -66.13 33.81 8.74
C GLU A 233 -66.64 33.77 10.20
N GLY A 234 -66.44 34.90 10.90
CA GLY A 234 -67.54 35.56 11.61
C GLY A 234 -67.59 35.41 13.12
N GLY A 235 -67.35 36.52 13.83
CA GLY A 235 -67.75 36.70 15.23
C GLY A 235 -66.63 37.30 16.06
N GLY A 236 -66.87 38.50 16.59
CA GLY A 236 -65.96 39.16 17.54
C GLY A 236 -65.87 38.39 18.86
N TYR A 237 -65.35 39.09 19.87
CA TYR A 237 -65.03 38.69 21.26
C TYR A 237 -63.68 37.98 21.51
N GLU A 238 -62.92 38.64 22.40
CA GLU A 238 -61.76 38.20 23.17
C GLU A 238 -60.39 38.12 22.45
N GLU A 239 -59.83 39.31 22.28
CA GLU A 239 -58.39 39.58 22.28
C GLU A 239 -57.78 39.21 23.65
N VAL A 240 -57.75 37.92 23.98
CA VAL A 240 -57.10 37.40 25.19
C VAL A 240 -55.65 37.05 24.82
N MET A 241 -54.76 37.99 25.13
CA MET A 241 -53.41 37.76 25.67
C MET A 241 -52.70 36.47 25.22
N LEU A 242 -52.46 36.34 23.92
CA LEU A 242 -51.46 35.41 23.39
C LEU A 242 -50.18 36.22 23.11
N GLY A 243 -49.60 36.71 24.20
CA GLY A 243 -48.29 37.34 24.17
C GLY A 243 -47.24 36.32 23.77
N ASP A 244 -46.48 36.65 22.72
CA ASP A 244 -45.10 36.27 22.46
C ASP A 244 -44.60 35.03 23.23
N CYS A 245 -45.00 33.83 22.79
CA CYS A 245 -44.30 32.60 23.14
C CYS A 245 -42.94 32.59 22.44
N ARG A 246 -41.95 33.30 23.00
CA ARG A 246 -40.56 33.26 22.53
C ARG A 246 -39.78 32.16 23.24
N ARG A 247 -38.83 31.56 22.52
CA ARG A 247 -37.77 30.74 23.12
C ARG A 247 -36.83 31.62 23.96
N GLY A 248 -36.68 31.29 25.23
CA GLY A 248 -35.58 31.77 26.09
C GLY A 248 -34.28 31.02 25.83
#